data_AF-A0A367LGJ2-F1
#
_entry.id   AF-A0A367LGJ2-F1
#
_cell.length_a   1.000
_cell.length_b   1.000
_cell.length_c   1.000
_cell.angle_alpha   90.00
_cell.angle_beta   90.00
_cell.angle_gamma   90.00
#
_symmetry.space_group_name_H-M   'P 1'
#
loop_
_entity.id
_entity.type
_entity.pdbx_description
1 polymer ?
#
loop_
_entity_poly.entity_id
_entity_poly.type
_entity_poly.pdbx_seq_one_letter_code
_entity_poly.pdbx_strand_id
1 'polypeptide(L)'
;MRILCVHGAAINGEVFESKTEKVRSLLPAEYQYDWPDGDYEATPIKALSDTYPGPYLSHIEGVTTLGMEKSIERLEAFIEEDGPYDGVMAICEGAMLASALLFKRQIEDPAAPLPFRFAIFIAGFPPFTWSENIGQNVFDQLISDDPIDLDKDNFEQQEKSECKPNVERIKSLARSMYRDLGPELDRWVKALQDIGTNPDKAHLKPHVLLPQLHSDRLDLPTAHIWGRGDVLVKHSELLLRLCNPDLALSHVHEGGHDVPQSWRDNEIFGDLLNRFRVSHINNTNYSMTSPSAPSLTFQPLHPTFGAECQGVDFSRPLSRLTIDGIRQGMAKYGVLVFRRTELDDERHQQFARCFGEPDVSAIEISTVTDDEGQPYRLAPFNELVDVSNVDQRGQLDPRDSLKSQLYKANNIFHVDCSYNPRRAGYSILRAHQLPPKGTGGGTAFADTRTAYEHLDDETKREIHDYGAWHSVLHSRRLGAPELELLQAFKIEDFPRSLHRLVQLHEPSGRMNLYVAAHIYRFEGLTEKKSKPVIERLLRHASQDKYVMTVQWEDNGDVVMWDNTCVMHRACGGSYEGKHVRDMRRATVYDSSSTAWGLNEEAARQSKL
;
A
#
# COMPACT_ATOMS: atom_id res chain seq x y z
N MET A 1 8.67 9.30 27.59
CA MET A 1 9.62 9.33 26.46
C MET A 1 9.95 10.78 26.18
N ARG A 2 11.19 11.11 25.85
CA ARG A 2 11.59 12.47 25.40
C ARG A 2 11.66 12.48 23.88
N ILE A 3 10.90 13.37 23.24
CA ILE A 3 10.85 13.51 21.79
C ILE A 3 11.37 14.89 21.40
N LEU A 4 12.37 14.91 20.52
CA LEU A 4 12.83 16.15 19.91
C LEU A 4 11.89 16.54 18.76
N CYS A 5 11.34 17.75 18.79
CA CYS A 5 10.38 18.21 17.80
C CYS A 5 10.97 19.28 16.88
N VAL A 6 11.38 18.90 15.66
CA VAL A 6 12.04 19.81 14.70
C VAL A 6 11.02 20.40 13.73
N HIS A 7 10.85 21.71 13.75
CA HIS A 7 9.81 22.39 12.98
C HIS A 7 10.19 22.54 11.49
N GLY A 8 9.19 22.87 10.67
CA GLY A 8 9.37 23.12 9.23
C GLY A 8 9.79 24.55 8.93
N ALA A 9 10.04 24.83 7.65
CA ALA A 9 10.38 26.18 7.20
C ALA A 9 9.24 27.17 7.47
N ALA A 10 9.61 28.39 7.85
CA ALA A 10 8.71 29.51 8.07
C ALA A 10 7.59 29.24 9.09
N ILE A 11 7.88 28.40 10.08
CA ILE A 11 7.18 28.30 11.36
C ILE A 11 8.23 28.30 12.49
N ASN A 12 7.82 28.12 13.74
CA ASN A 12 8.71 28.04 14.90
C ASN A 12 8.26 26.89 15.83
N GLY A 13 8.99 26.66 16.91
CA GLY A 13 8.72 25.60 17.87
C GLY A 13 7.32 25.69 18.48
N GLU A 14 6.86 26.89 18.86
CA GLU A 14 5.53 27.13 19.43
C GLU A 14 4.39 26.79 18.45
N VAL A 15 4.55 27.15 17.17
CA VAL A 15 3.56 26.82 16.13
C VAL A 15 3.52 25.31 15.90
N PHE A 16 4.67 24.64 15.89
CA PHE A 16 4.71 23.18 15.74
C PHE A 16 4.11 22.46 16.96
N GLU A 17 4.36 22.99 18.15
CA GLU A 17 3.73 22.53 19.39
C GLU A 17 2.20 22.63 19.31
N SER A 18 1.68 23.78 18.88
CA SER A 18 0.24 24.00 18.70
C SER A 18 -0.37 23.04 17.68
N LYS A 19 0.30 22.85 16.53
CA LYS A 19 -0.17 21.96 15.46
C LYS A 19 -0.33 20.51 15.95
N THR A 20 0.59 20.03 16.79
CA THR A 20 0.59 18.65 17.28
C THR A 20 -0.25 18.43 18.55
N GLU A 21 -0.98 19.44 19.04
CA GLU A 21 -1.78 19.34 20.28
C GLU A 21 -2.74 18.14 20.27
N LYS A 22 -3.44 17.90 19.15
CA LYS A 22 -4.42 16.79 19.04
C LYS A 22 -3.77 15.43 19.25
N VAL A 23 -2.70 15.11 18.52
CA VAL A 23 -2.00 13.82 18.71
C VAL A 23 -1.39 13.71 20.11
N ARG A 24 -0.82 14.80 20.64
CA ARG A 24 -0.24 14.79 21.99
C ARG A 24 -1.29 14.52 23.06
N SER A 25 -2.53 15.01 22.89
CA SER A 25 -3.64 14.74 23.81
C SER A 25 -4.04 13.26 23.86
N LEU A 26 -3.71 12.48 22.83
CA LEU A 26 -3.97 11.05 22.73
C LEU A 26 -2.79 10.21 23.26
N LEU A 27 -1.68 10.85 23.63
CA LEU A 27 -0.48 10.18 24.09
C LEU A 27 -0.39 10.18 25.62
N PRO A 28 0.31 9.19 26.19
CA PRO A 28 0.55 9.10 27.62
C PRO A 28 1.21 10.37 28.19
N ALA A 29 0.75 10.80 29.37
CA ALA A 29 1.16 12.07 29.98
C ALA A 29 2.67 12.14 30.32
N GLU A 30 3.37 11.01 30.37
CA GLU A 30 4.82 10.92 30.57
C GLU A 30 5.68 11.23 29.32
N TYR A 31 5.06 11.63 28.21
CA TYR A 31 5.80 12.13 27.05
C TYR A 31 6.24 13.57 27.31
N GLN A 32 7.51 13.84 27.04
CA GLN A 32 8.12 15.16 27.09
C GLN A 32 8.58 15.53 25.69
N TYR A 33 8.44 16.81 25.34
CA TYR A 33 8.71 17.31 24.01
C TYR A 33 9.54 18.58 24.12
N ASP A 34 10.64 18.64 23.38
CA ASP A 34 11.48 19.83 23.28
C ASP A 34 11.37 20.39 21.86
N TRP A 35 11.14 21.70 21.74
CA TRP A 35 10.78 22.39 20.50
C TRP A 35 11.83 23.46 20.17
N PRO A 36 13.04 23.07 19.72
CA PRO A 36 14.06 24.06 19.37
C PRO A 36 13.58 24.95 18.23
N ASP A 37 13.92 26.23 18.32
CA ASP A 37 13.74 27.18 17.23
C ASP A 37 14.91 27.13 16.25
N GLY A 38 14.62 27.44 14.98
CA GLY A 38 15.65 27.66 13.96
C GLY A 38 16.30 29.04 14.08
N ASP A 39 17.58 29.14 13.73
CA ASP A 39 18.35 30.39 13.85
C ASP A 39 18.13 31.37 12.70
N TYR A 40 17.48 30.93 11.61
CA TYR A 40 17.41 31.68 10.37
C TYR A 40 16.01 32.24 10.15
N GLU A 41 15.92 33.54 9.85
CA GLU A 41 14.65 34.15 9.46
C GLU A 41 14.18 33.59 8.10
N ALA A 42 12.91 33.20 8.05
CA ALA A 42 12.26 32.66 6.86
C ALA A 42 11.07 33.53 6.45
N THR A 43 10.77 33.56 5.15
CA THR A 43 9.58 34.26 4.65
C THR A 43 8.37 33.31 4.69
N PRO A 44 7.30 33.64 5.43
CA PRO A 44 6.10 32.81 5.47
C PRO A 44 5.31 32.89 4.16
N ILE A 45 4.63 31.80 3.83
CA ILE A 45 3.53 31.87 2.87
C ILE A 45 2.34 32.60 3.51
N LYS A 46 1.60 33.37 2.71
CA LYS A 46 0.50 34.23 3.19
C LYS A 46 -0.49 33.51 4.12
N ALA A 47 -0.85 32.26 3.79
CA ALA A 47 -1.78 31.47 4.59
C ALA A 47 -1.27 31.18 6.02
N LEU A 48 0.04 30.98 6.20
CA LEU A 48 0.64 30.81 7.53
C LEU A 48 0.64 32.14 8.30
N SER A 49 1.01 33.24 7.64
CA SER A 49 1.06 34.55 8.30
C SER A 49 -0.29 35.14 8.67
N ASP A 50 -1.36 34.71 8.00
CA ASP A 50 -2.73 35.08 8.35
C ASP A 50 -3.21 34.34 9.62
N THR A 51 -2.54 33.25 10.01
CA THR A 51 -2.97 32.35 11.10
C THR A 51 -2.07 32.42 12.34
N TYR A 52 -0.76 32.44 12.15
CA TYR A 52 0.22 32.41 13.24
C TYR A 52 1.08 33.67 13.21
N PRO A 53 1.23 34.40 14.33
CA PRO A 53 2.19 35.48 14.43
C PRO A 53 3.62 34.91 14.35
N GLY A 54 4.54 35.69 13.78
CA GLY A 54 5.97 35.35 13.76
C GLY A 54 6.60 35.34 15.17
N PRO A 55 7.90 35.01 15.29
CA PRO A 55 8.87 34.92 14.21
C PRO A 55 8.69 33.67 13.33
N TYR A 56 9.06 33.78 12.06
CA TYR A 56 9.06 32.66 11.11
C TYR A 56 10.51 32.22 10.90
N LEU A 57 10.81 30.99 11.27
CA LEU A 57 12.17 30.52 11.41
C LEU A 57 12.44 29.34 10.49
N SER A 58 13.72 29.05 10.29
CA SER A 58 14.24 27.92 9.53
C SER A 58 15.46 27.37 10.25
N HIS A 59 15.61 26.05 10.22
CA HIS A 59 16.79 25.38 10.78
C HIS A 59 17.96 25.36 9.79
N ILE A 60 17.74 25.72 8.52
CA ILE A 60 18.77 25.68 7.48
C ILE A 60 19.13 27.06 6.93
N GLU A 61 20.43 27.30 6.77
CA GLU A 61 20.94 28.48 6.06
C GLU A 61 20.56 28.43 4.56
N GLY A 62 20.45 27.21 4.04
CA GLY A 62 20.13 26.88 2.67
C GLY A 62 20.47 25.43 2.36
N VAL A 63 20.06 24.95 1.19
CA VAL A 63 20.19 23.55 0.76
C VAL A 63 21.56 23.19 0.17
N THR A 64 22.57 24.05 0.34
CA THR A 64 23.94 23.79 -0.12
C THR A 64 24.60 22.74 0.78
N THR A 65 25.63 22.03 0.31
CA THR A 65 26.31 21.04 1.16
C THR A 65 26.93 21.68 2.40
N LEU A 66 27.52 22.87 2.27
CA LEU A 66 28.02 23.64 3.41
C LEU A 66 26.90 24.10 4.36
N GLY A 67 25.75 24.53 3.82
CA GLY A 67 24.60 24.96 4.62
C GLY A 67 24.03 23.79 5.42
N MET A 68 23.87 22.64 4.77
CA MET A 68 23.42 21.40 5.39
C MET A 68 24.39 20.88 6.44
N GLU A 69 25.70 20.92 6.19
CA GLU A 69 26.72 20.51 7.17
C GLU A 69 26.60 21.32 8.47
N LYS A 70 26.60 22.65 8.37
CA LYS A 70 26.44 23.54 9.54
C LYS A 70 25.13 23.32 10.29
N SER A 71 24.03 23.12 9.57
CA SER A 71 22.71 22.89 10.19
C SER A 71 22.63 21.55 10.90
N ILE A 72 23.27 20.51 10.35
CA ILE A 72 23.38 19.21 11.02
C ILE A 72 24.23 19.35 12.29
N GLU A 73 25.41 19.98 12.21
CA GLU A 73 26.29 20.20 13.38
C GLU A 73 25.57 20.92 14.53
N ARG A 74 24.71 21.89 14.22
CA ARG A 74 23.90 22.58 15.24
C ARG A 74 22.85 21.69 15.88
N LEU A 75 22.14 20.91 15.07
CA LEU A 75 21.15 19.97 15.60
C LEU A 75 21.85 18.89 16.47
N GLU A 76 23.05 18.47 16.09
CA GLU A 76 23.88 17.57 16.89
C GLU A 76 24.29 18.20 18.22
N ALA A 77 24.77 19.44 18.21
CA ALA A 77 25.13 20.16 19.42
C ALA A 77 23.94 20.29 20.38
N PHE A 78 22.75 20.59 19.86
CA PHE A 78 21.52 20.62 20.65
C PHE A 78 21.17 19.25 21.26
N ILE A 79 21.31 18.17 20.48
CA ILE A 79 21.09 16.80 20.98
C ILE A 79 22.11 16.43 22.07
N GLU A 80 23.35 16.87 21.93
CA GLU A 80 24.42 16.62 22.91
C GLU A 80 24.21 17.41 24.21
N GLU A 81 23.72 18.66 24.12
CA GLU A 81 23.46 19.53 25.27
C GLU A 81 22.19 19.13 26.04
N ASP A 82 21.07 18.95 25.34
CA ASP A 82 19.74 18.79 25.96
C ASP A 82 19.22 17.35 25.95
N GLY A 83 19.92 16.42 25.28
CA GLY A 83 19.58 15.02 25.22
C GLY A 83 19.80 14.25 26.55
N PRO A 84 19.70 12.91 26.53
CA PRO A 84 19.33 12.07 25.39
C PRO A 84 17.82 12.16 25.07
N TYR A 85 17.50 11.93 23.80
CA TYR A 85 16.13 11.82 23.29
C TYR A 85 15.81 10.37 22.91
N ASP A 86 14.57 9.95 23.12
CA ASP A 86 14.11 8.62 22.69
C ASP A 86 13.80 8.61 21.18
N GLY A 87 13.29 9.72 20.64
CA GLY A 87 12.90 9.82 19.24
C GLY A 87 12.89 11.27 18.73
N VAL A 88 12.75 11.43 17.42
CA VAL A 88 12.57 12.72 16.76
C VAL A 88 11.23 12.76 16.03
N MET A 89 10.51 13.88 16.14
CA MET A 89 9.31 14.19 15.37
C MET A 89 9.57 15.45 14.58
N ALA A 90 9.47 15.39 13.27
CA ALA A 90 9.90 16.48 12.42
C ALA A 90 8.95 16.70 11.25
N ILE A 91 8.75 17.95 10.85
CA ILE A 91 7.83 18.33 9.77
C ILE A 91 8.56 19.07 8.64
N CYS A 92 8.23 18.77 7.38
CA CYS A 92 8.73 19.47 6.19
C CYS A 92 10.27 19.60 6.19
N GLU A 93 10.80 20.83 6.21
CA GLU A 93 12.25 21.11 6.31
C GLU A 93 12.92 20.44 7.52
N GLY A 94 12.24 20.40 8.67
CA GLY A 94 12.75 19.70 9.85
C GLY A 94 12.89 18.20 9.61
N ALA A 95 11.96 17.59 8.86
CA ALA A 95 12.04 16.17 8.51
C ALA A 95 13.20 15.87 7.56
N MET A 96 13.45 16.79 6.61
CA MET A 96 14.64 16.74 5.76
C MET A 96 15.92 16.86 6.60
N LEU A 97 16.01 17.81 7.53
CA LEU A 97 17.22 18.00 8.35
C LEU A 97 17.46 16.82 9.30
N ALA A 98 16.43 16.34 9.98
CA ALA A 98 16.51 15.20 10.89
C ALA A 98 16.92 13.91 10.15
N SER A 99 16.36 13.68 8.95
CA SER A 99 16.79 12.53 8.13
C SER A 99 18.22 12.69 7.61
N ALA A 100 18.66 13.90 7.23
CA ALA A 100 20.03 14.17 6.82
C ALA A 100 21.03 13.85 7.94
N LEU A 101 20.77 14.29 9.18
CA LEU A 101 21.55 13.93 10.36
C LEU A 101 21.66 12.41 10.54
N LEU A 102 20.53 11.71 10.46
CA LEU A 102 20.47 10.27 10.65
C LEU A 102 21.27 9.51 9.58
N PHE A 103 21.17 9.93 8.32
CA PHE A 103 22.00 9.40 7.24
C PHE A 103 23.48 9.72 7.43
N LYS A 104 23.83 10.93 7.88
CA LYS A 104 25.23 11.30 8.16
C LYS A 104 25.84 10.36 9.18
N ARG A 105 25.16 10.15 10.30
CA ARG A 105 25.62 9.23 11.36
C ARG A 105 25.76 7.81 10.83
N GLN A 106 24.76 7.30 10.12
CA GLN A 106 24.80 5.93 9.60
C GLN A 106 25.91 5.72 8.55
N ILE A 107 26.17 6.71 7.69
CA ILE A 107 27.15 6.61 6.61
C ILE A 107 28.58 6.81 7.13
N GLU A 108 28.79 7.81 8.00
CA GLU A 108 30.14 8.19 8.45
C GLU A 108 30.61 7.38 9.67
N ASP A 109 29.69 6.94 10.54
CA ASP A 109 30.01 6.11 11.69
C ASP A 109 29.00 4.96 11.88
N PRO A 110 29.02 3.93 11.02
CA PRO A 110 28.05 2.83 11.05
C PRO A 110 28.08 2.00 12.34
N ALA A 111 29.15 2.10 13.13
CA ALA A 111 29.31 1.36 14.37
C ALA A 111 28.72 2.10 15.58
N ALA A 112 28.53 3.42 15.48
CA ALA A 112 27.91 4.21 16.53
C ALA A 112 26.37 4.08 16.51
N PRO A 113 25.72 4.09 17.68
CA PRO A 113 24.27 4.14 17.74
C PRO A 113 23.76 5.48 17.18
N LEU A 114 22.62 5.44 16.49
CA LEU A 114 21.91 6.64 16.07
C LEU A 114 21.46 7.46 17.31
N PRO A 115 21.35 8.79 17.20
CA PRO A 115 20.95 9.67 18.31
C PRO A 115 19.51 9.47 18.79
N PHE A 116 18.71 8.74 18.01
CA PHE A 116 17.31 8.45 18.28
C PHE A 116 17.04 6.95 18.11
N ARG A 117 15.99 6.47 18.76
CA ARG A 117 15.50 5.09 18.61
C ARG A 117 14.38 4.97 17.57
N PHE A 118 13.75 6.09 17.21
CA PHE A 118 12.76 6.18 16.16
C PHE A 118 12.69 7.61 15.60
N ALA A 119 12.17 7.76 14.39
CA ALA A 119 11.90 9.06 13.79
C ALA A 119 10.48 9.13 13.19
N ILE A 120 9.86 10.31 13.26
CA ILE A 120 8.57 10.59 12.64
C ILE A 120 8.77 11.76 11.69
N PHE A 121 8.45 11.53 10.42
CA PHE A 121 8.57 12.51 9.36
C PHE A 121 7.17 12.88 8.87
N ILE A 122 6.78 14.12 9.09
CA ILE A 122 5.51 14.68 8.66
C ILE A 122 5.76 15.53 7.42
N ALA A 123 5.08 15.24 6.31
CA ALA A 123 5.21 15.97 5.04
C ALA A 123 6.68 16.15 4.62
N GLY A 124 7.51 15.15 4.89
CA GLY A 124 8.95 15.19 4.66
C GLY A 124 9.32 14.99 3.19
N PHE A 125 10.54 15.36 2.83
CA PHE A 125 11.11 15.17 1.50
C PHE A 125 12.56 14.67 1.61
N PRO A 126 13.15 14.13 0.53
CA PRO A 126 14.47 13.53 0.60
C PRO A 126 15.54 14.51 1.09
N PRO A 127 16.51 14.06 1.90
CA PRO A 127 17.47 14.95 2.52
C PRO A 127 18.47 15.50 1.51
N PHE A 128 18.70 16.80 1.56
CA PHE A 128 19.91 17.38 1.00
C PHE A 128 21.12 16.92 1.82
N THR A 129 22.26 16.76 1.18
CA THR A 129 23.45 16.16 1.79
C THR A 129 24.44 17.22 2.22
N TRP A 130 25.27 16.87 3.20
CA TRP A 130 26.35 17.69 3.76
C TRP A 130 27.68 17.50 3.03
N SER A 131 27.71 16.64 2.01
CA SER A 131 28.93 16.26 1.31
C SER A 131 28.72 16.29 -0.20
N GLU A 132 29.68 16.87 -0.92
CA GLU A 132 29.71 16.88 -2.38
C GLU A 132 29.84 15.47 -2.99
N ASN A 133 30.26 14.49 -2.20
CA ASN A 133 30.49 13.11 -2.65
C ASN A 133 29.30 12.18 -2.35
N ILE A 134 28.26 12.68 -1.67
CA ILE A 134 27.12 11.88 -1.23
C ILE A 134 25.85 12.48 -1.84
N GLY A 135 25.06 11.63 -2.50
CA GLY A 135 23.83 12.05 -3.17
C GLY A 135 24.05 12.61 -4.58
N GLN A 136 22.93 12.91 -5.25
CA GLN A 136 22.92 13.38 -6.62
C GLN A 136 23.01 14.91 -6.66
N ASN A 137 23.93 15.42 -7.46
CA ASN A 137 23.99 16.84 -7.79
C ASN A 137 22.75 17.24 -8.59
N VAL A 138 21.79 17.90 -7.94
CA VAL A 138 20.57 18.40 -8.57
C VAL A 138 20.78 19.76 -9.23
N PHE A 139 21.82 20.48 -8.84
CA PHE A 139 22.18 21.77 -9.43
C PHE A 139 22.56 21.64 -10.90
N ASP A 140 23.42 20.67 -11.21
CA ASP A 140 23.89 20.43 -12.58
C ASP A 140 22.76 19.86 -13.47
N GLN A 141 21.73 19.24 -12.87
CA GLN A 141 20.52 18.78 -13.57
C GLN A 141 19.52 19.90 -13.87
N LEU A 142 19.34 20.85 -12.93
CA LEU A 142 18.49 22.03 -13.13
C LEU A 142 18.99 22.95 -14.26
N ILE A 143 20.28 22.87 -14.59
CA ILE A 143 20.94 23.66 -15.64
C ILE A 143 21.26 22.87 -16.92
N SER A 144 20.95 21.56 -16.97
CA SER A 144 21.19 20.65 -18.12
C SER A 144 20.12 20.77 -19.22
N ASP A 145 20.48 20.41 -20.45
CA ASP A 145 19.57 20.34 -21.62
C ASP A 145 18.59 19.14 -21.55
N ASP A 146 18.90 18.11 -20.75
CA ASP A 146 18.08 16.89 -20.58
C ASP A 146 17.79 16.65 -19.07
N PRO A 147 16.71 17.24 -18.50
CA PRO A 147 16.39 17.08 -17.09
C PRO A 147 15.96 15.64 -16.81
N ILE A 148 16.36 15.10 -15.66
CA ILE A 148 15.91 13.78 -15.22
C ILE A 148 14.38 13.77 -15.13
N ASP A 149 13.79 12.87 -15.90
CA ASP A 149 12.37 12.53 -15.82
C ASP A 149 12.15 11.61 -14.61
N LEU A 150 11.69 12.21 -13.50
CA LEU A 150 11.41 11.49 -12.25
C LEU A 150 10.31 10.41 -12.39
N ASP A 151 9.61 10.37 -13.54
CA ASP A 151 8.54 9.44 -13.85
C ASP A 151 9.01 8.20 -14.66
N LYS A 152 10.30 8.08 -15.02
CA LYS A 152 10.82 6.93 -15.81
C LYS A 152 11.76 6.01 -15.03
N ASP A 153 11.53 4.70 -15.13
CA ASP A 153 12.24 3.66 -14.37
C ASP A 153 13.60 3.20 -14.95
N ASN A 154 14.10 3.77 -16.05
CA ASN A 154 15.34 3.32 -16.70
C ASN A 154 16.43 4.42 -16.68
N PHE A 155 17.36 4.32 -15.74
CA PHE A 155 18.47 5.29 -15.53
C PHE A 155 19.85 4.80 -15.97
N GLU A 156 20.00 3.58 -16.47
CA GLU A 156 21.32 2.98 -16.75
C GLU A 156 22.05 3.52 -18.00
N GLN A 157 21.53 4.53 -18.72
CA GLN A 157 22.07 4.92 -20.05
C GLN A 157 22.41 6.40 -20.28
N GLN A 158 22.40 7.29 -19.29
CA GLN A 158 22.90 8.66 -19.51
C GLN A 158 24.39 8.77 -19.16
N GLU A 159 25.25 8.62 -20.17
CA GLU A 159 26.67 8.96 -20.06
C GLU A 159 26.85 10.42 -19.63
N LYS A 160 27.91 10.67 -18.84
CA LYS A 160 28.39 11.99 -18.41
C LYS A 160 28.65 12.91 -19.61
N SER A 161 27.63 13.57 -20.14
CA SER A 161 27.82 14.61 -21.15
C SER A 161 28.10 15.93 -20.45
N GLU A 162 29.19 16.59 -20.83
CA GLU A 162 29.58 17.93 -20.36
C GLU A 162 28.40 18.91 -20.45
N CYS A 163 27.77 19.22 -19.30
CA CYS A 163 26.60 20.09 -19.23
C CYS A 163 27.02 21.56 -19.41
N LYS A 164 26.48 22.23 -20.44
CA LYS A 164 26.56 23.68 -20.59
C LYS A 164 25.29 24.33 -20.05
N PRO A 165 25.37 25.26 -19.09
CA PRO A 165 24.18 25.82 -18.43
C PRO A 165 23.27 26.63 -19.38
N ASN A 166 21.97 26.31 -19.39
CA ASN A 166 20.95 27.00 -20.21
C ASN A 166 20.31 28.22 -19.49
N VAL A 167 20.80 29.41 -19.82
CA VAL A 167 20.51 30.69 -19.14
C VAL A 167 19.02 31.08 -19.14
N GLU A 168 18.27 30.76 -20.20
CA GLU A 168 16.86 31.15 -20.33
C GLU A 168 15.93 30.31 -19.43
N ARG A 169 16.29 29.06 -19.15
CA ARG A 169 15.51 28.15 -18.29
C ARG A 169 15.65 28.51 -16.80
N ILE A 170 16.86 28.86 -16.36
CA ILE A 170 17.13 29.38 -15.01
C ILE A 170 16.33 30.67 -14.76
N LYS A 171 16.31 31.57 -15.75
CA LYS A 171 15.49 32.79 -15.69
C LYS A 171 13.99 32.50 -15.63
N SER A 172 13.50 31.48 -16.34
CA SER A 172 12.09 31.08 -16.33
C SER A 172 11.65 30.51 -14.98
N LEU A 173 12.43 29.61 -14.38
CA LEU A 173 12.14 29.03 -13.08
C LEU A 173 12.17 30.10 -11.96
N ALA A 174 13.21 30.94 -11.93
CA ALA A 174 13.32 32.01 -10.95
C ALA A 174 12.17 33.04 -11.04
N ARG A 175 11.72 33.39 -12.25
CA ARG A 175 10.52 34.24 -12.46
C ARG A 175 9.21 33.58 -12.00
N SER A 176 9.12 32.26 -12.09
CA SER A 176 7.92 31.51 -11.67
C SER A 176 7.79 31.42 -10.14
N MET A 177 8.93 31.37 -9.44
CA MET A 177 8.97 31.28 -7.98
C MET A 177 8.95 32.66 -7.31
N TYR A 178 9.55 33.68 -7.93
CA TYR A 178 9.70 35.01 -7.33
C TYR A 178 9.32 36.09 -8.34
N ARG A 179 8.03 36.48 -8.32
CA ARG A 179 7.42 37.38 -9.32
C ARG A 179 7.97 38.81 -9.30
N ASP A 180 8.65 39.20 -8.21
CA ASP A 180 9.07 40.60 -7.93
C ASP A 180 10.59 40.83 -7.91
N LEU A 181 11.41 39.82 -8.25
CA LEU A 181 12.87 39.99 -8.35
C LEU A 181 13.22 40.66 -9.70
N GLY A 182 13.22 41.99 -9.72
CA GLY A 182 13.70 42.78 -10.85
C GLY A 182 15.24 42.69 -11.04
N PRO A 183 16.01 43.78 -10.91
CA PRO A 183 17.47 43.82 -11.18
C PRO A 183 18.34 42.83 -10.37
N GLU A 184 17.81 42.28 -9.28
CA GLU A 184 18.44 41.24 -8.43
C GLU A 184 18.54 39.88 -9.15
N LEU A 185 17.63 39.59 -10.09
CA LEU A 185 17.59 38.31 -10.82
C LEU A 185 18.85 38.07 -11.64
N ASP A 186 19.40 39.10 -12.31
CA ASP A 186 20.61 38.95 -13.12
C ASP A 186 21.86 38.72 -12.26
N ARG A 187 21.91 39.26 -11.03
CA ARG A 187 22.98 38.93 -10.06
C ARG A 187 22.85 37.49 -9.57
N TRP A 188 21.64 37.07 -9.26
CA TRP A 188 21.33 35.70 -8.83
C TRP A 188 21.68 34.66 -9.90
N VAL A 189 21.26 34.91 -11.15
CA VAL A 189 21.60 34.05 -12.31
C VAL A 189 23.11 33.98 -12.52
N LYS A 190 23.83 35.10 -12.39
CA LYS A 190 25.29 35.13 -12.50
C LYS A 190 25.98 34.38 -11.35
N ALA A 191 25.45 34.47 -10.13
CA ALA A 191 25.94 33.73 -8.98
C ALA A 191 25.74 32.21 -9.15
N LEU A 192 24.57 31.78 -9.64
CA LEU A 192 24.29 30.38 -9.97
C LEU A 192 25.22 29.84 -11.08
N GLN A 193 25.48 30.64 -12.12
CA GLN A 193 26.43 30.26 -13.18
C GLN A 193 27.86 30.11 -12.67
N ASP A 194 28.29 30.99 -11.77
CA ASP A 194 29.61 30.95 -11.16
C ASP A 194 29.75 29.73 -10.23
N ILE A 195 28.71 29.36 -9.47
CA ILE A 195 28.65 28.11 -8.71
C ILE A 195 28.72 26.88 -9.64
N GLY A 196 28.01 26.91 -10.77
CA GLY A 196 27.95 25.80 -11.72
C GLY A 196 29.29 25.50 -12.41
N THR A 197 30.06 26.54 -12.71
CA THR A 197 31.26 26.46 -13.56
C THR A 197 32.59 26.55 -12.79
N ASN A 198 32.57 26.88 -11.49
CA ASN A 198 33.78 27.00 -10.66
C ASN A 198 33.94 25.79 -9.72
N PRO A 199 34.99 24.95 -9.89
CA PRO A 199 35.27 23.82 -9.00
C PRO A 199 35.46 24.21 -7.53
N ASP A 200 36.00 25.41 -7.26
CA ASP A 200 36.24 25.91 -5.90
C ASP A 200 34.94 26.22 -5.15
N LYS A 201 33.79 26.18 -5.84
CA LYS A 201 32.45 26.45 -5.29
C LYS A 201 31.54 25.21 -5.26
N ALA A 202 32.11 24.02 -5.42
CA ALA A 202 31.35 22.77 -5.38
C ALA A 202 30.52 22.61 -4.09
N HIS A 203 31.02 23.09 -2.95
CA HIS A 203 30.33 23.09 -1.65
C HIS A 203 29.06 23.96 -1.58
N LEU A 204 28.82 24.78 -2.61
CA LEU A 204 27.61 25.57 -2.77
C LEU A 204 26.57 24.87 -3.67
N LYS A 205 26.88 23.69 -4.22
CA LYS A 205 25.96 22.91 -5.04
C LYS A 205 25.09 22.00 -4.18
N PRO A 206 23.75 22.12 -4.23
CA PRO A 206 22.86 21.18 -3.54
C PRO A 206 23.01 19.76 -4.10
N HIS A 207 23.16 18.81 -3.18
CA HIS A 207 23.13 17.38 -3.45
C HIS A 207 22.00 16.76 -2.64
N VAL A 208 21.29 15.77 -3.19
CA VAL A 208 20.13 15.15 -2.54
C VAL A 208 20.24 13.62 -2.57
N LEU A 209 19.87 12.94 -1.49
CA LEU A 209 19.73 11.49 -1.51
C LEU A 209 18.45 11.11 -2.26
N LEU A 210 18.57 10.20 -3.23
CA LEU A 210 17.42 9.64 -3.95
C LEU A 210 17.41 8.12 -3.77
N PRO A 211 16.27 7.50 -3.45
CA PRO A 211 16.18 6.06 -3.17
C PRO A 211 16.52 5.18 -4.37
N GLN A 212 16.43 5.72 -5.59
CA GLN A 212 16.80 5.04 -6.83
C GLN A 212 18.32 4.96 -7.02
N LEU A 213 19.08 5.92 -6.47
CA LEU A 213 20.53 6.06 -6.70
C LEU A 213 21.36 5.74 -5.45
N HIS A 214 20.71 5.69 -4.28
CA HIS A 214 21.33 5.33 -3.02
C HIS A 214 20.83 3.96 -2.59
N SER A 215 21.74 3.00 -2.39
CA SER A 215 21.41 1.62 -2.00
C SER A 215 21.09 1.48 -0.52
N ASP A 216 21.75 2.27 0.32
CA ASP A 216 21.61 2.13 1.76
C ASP A 216 20.24 2.65 2.19
N ARG A 217 19.68 2.01 3.22
CA ARG A 217 18.39 2.37 3.80
C ARG A 217 18.62 2.78 5.23
N LEU A 218 17.94 3.83 5.67
CA LEU A 218 18.03 4.26 7.06
C LEU A 218 17.48 3.15 7.97
N ASP A 219 18.35 2.56 8.77
CA ASP A 219 18.05 1.41 9.63
C ASP A 219 17.55 1.85 11.00
N LEU A 220 16.44 2.60 10.98
CA LEU A 220 15.77 3.15 12.14
C LEU A 220 14.26 2.93 11.99
N PRO A 221 13.53 2.58 13.06
CA PRO A 221 12.08 2.66 13.08
C PRO A 221 11.61 4.06 12.68
N THR A 222 10.85 4.15 11.58
CA THR A 222 10.36 5.44 11.08
C THR A 222 8.85 5.42 10.85
N ALA A 223 8.18 6.54 11.08
CA ALA A 223 6.79 6.74 10.65
C ALA A 223 6.70 7.96 9.74
N HIS A 224 6.07 7.79 8.59
CA HIS A 224 5.95 8.82 7.56
C HIS A 224 4.48 9.24 7.41
N ILE A 225 4.18 10.51 7.63
CA ILE A 225 2.80 11.01 7.69
C ILE A 225 2.65 12.14 6.70
N TRP A 226 1.69 12.09 5.78
CA TRP A 226 1.45 13.19 4.85
C TRP A 226 -0.01 13.27 4.43
N GLY A 227 -0.41 14.42 3.89
CA GLY A 227 -1.77 14.67 3.44
C GLY A 227 -2.03 14.16 2.03
N ARG A 228 -3.23 13.62 1.78
CA ARG A 228 -3.69 13.25 0.43
C ARG A 228 -3.69 14.45 -0.52
N GLY A 229 -3.98 15.64 0.00
CA GLY A 229 -3.95 16.91 -0.73
C GLY A 229 -2.61 17.62 -0.69
N ASP A 230 -1.54 16.98 -0.18
CA ASP A 230 -0.22 17.58 -0.16
C ASP A 230 0.37 17.67 -1.59
N VAL A 231 0.86 18.84 -1.97
CA VAL A 231 1.51 19.06 -3.27
C VAL A 231 2.87 18.36 -3.37
N LEU A 232 3.43 17.92 -2.24
CA LEU A 232 4.70 17.23 -2.11
C LEU A 232 4.57 15.73 -1.80
N VAL A 233 3.40 15.10 -2.00
CA VAL A 233 3.19 13.64 -1.79
C VAL A 233 4.34 12.80 -2.35
N LYS A 234 4.78 13.08 -3.58
CA LYS A 234 5.88 12.34 -4.23
C LYS A 234 7.20 12.44 -3.49
N HIS A 235 7.47 13.57 -2.84
CA HIS A 235 8.67 13.73 -2.04
C HIS A 235 8.59 12.93 -0.73
N SER A 236 7.43 12.88 -0.10
CA SER A 236 7.23 12.03 1.08
C SER A 236 7.35 10.54 0.75
N GLU A 237 6.85 10.11 -0.41
CA GLU A 237 7.07 8.75 -0.93
C GLU A 237 8.56 8.45 -1.16
N LEU A 238 9.33 9.41 -1.68
CA LEU A 238 10.78 9.24 -1.88
C LEU A 238 11.55 9.14 -0.57
N LEU A 239 11.21 9.96 0.44
CA LEU A 239 11.81 9.86 1.78
C LEU A 239 11.47 8.53 2.46
N LEU A 240 10.22 8.06 2.32
CA LEU A 240 9.81 6.74 2.80
C LEU A 240 10.66 5.62 2.18
N ARG A 241 10.89 5.68 0.86
CA ARG A 241 11.70 4.69 0.13
C ARG A 241 13.19 4.71 0.50
N LEU A 242 13.68 5.78 1.14
CA LEU A 242 15.04 5.86 1.69
C LEU A 242 15.17 5.16 3.05
N CYS A 243 14.07 4.84 3.73
CA CYS A 243 14.07 4.17 5.03
C CYS A 243 13.96 2.64 4.89
N ASN A 244 14.42 1.90 5.91
CA ASN A 244 14.30 0.45 5.93
C ASN A 244 12.81 0.04 5.83
N PRO A 245 12.38 -0.69 4.77
CA PRO A 245 10.98 -1.00 4.53
C PRO A 245 10.35 -1.90 5.62
N ASP A 246 11.17 -2.65 6.37
CA ASP A 246 10.72 -3.50 7.47
C ASP A 246 10.45 -2.69 8.76
N LEU A 247 11.10 -1.54 8.89
CA LEU A 247 11.02 -0.65 10.05
C LEU A 247 10.15 0.59 9.78
N ALA A 248 9.89 0.92 8.53
CA ALA A 248 9.15 2.10 8.11
C ALA A 248 7.63 1.86 8.06
N LEU A 249 6.89 2.73 8.74
CA LEU A 249 5.43 2.82 8.73
C LEU A 249 5.01 4.09 7.98
N SER A 250 3.81 4.11 7.41
CA SER A 250 3.27 5.31 6.78
C SER A 250 1.78 5.49 7.05
N HIS A 251 1.33 6.74 7.10
CA HIS A 251 -0.09 7.11 7.18
C HIS A 251 -0.40 8.30 6.25
N VAL A 252 -1.46 8.18 5.47
CA VAL A 252 -1.94 9.26 4.60
C VAL A 252 -3.25 9.80 5.17
N HIS A 253 -3.25 11.06 5.61
CA HIS A 253 -4.44 11.72 6.16
C HIS A 253 -5.17 12.53 5.09
N GLU A 254 -6.43 12.91 5.33
CA GLU A 254 -7.25 13.63 4.34
C GLU A 254 -6.88 15.12 4.15
N GLY A 255 -5.80 15.59 4.77
CA GLY A 255 -5.37 17.00 4.75
C GLY A 255 -4.40 17.35 3.62
N GLY A 256 -3.86 18.57 3.68
CA GLY A 256 -2.78 19.04 2.80
C GLY A 256 -1.39 18.88 3.42
N HIS A 257 -0.47 19.78 3.06
CA HIS A 257 0.91 19.83 3.57
C HIS A 257 0.97 20.32 5.04
N ASP A 258 0.51 19.50 5.98
CA ASP A 258 0.44 19.84 7.41
C ASP A 258 0.31 18.58 8.27
N VAL A 259 0.30 18.73 9.59
CA VAL A 259 -0.09 17.66 10.51
C VAL A 259 -1.56 17.26 10.32
N PRO A 260 -1.95 16.00 10.66
CA PRO A 260 -3.33 15.58 10.56
C PRO A 260 -4.28 16.43 11.43
N GLN A 261 -5.46 16.78 10.88
CA GLN A 261 -6.44 17.62 11.59
C GLN A 261 -7.63 16.85 12.16
N SER A 262 -7.96 15.67 11.61
CA SER A 262 -9.09 14.86 12.09
C SER A 262 -8.71 14.06 13.33
N TRP A 263 -9.66 13.80 14.23
CA TRP A 263 -9.42 12.94 15.40
C TRP A 263 -8.98 11.54 15.00
N ARG A 264 -9.64 10.95 14.00
CA ARG A 264 -9.30 9.62 13.48
C ARG A 264 -7.86 9.54 12.99
N ASP A 265 -7.38 10.54 12.25
CA ASP A 265 -6.00 10.54 11.78
C ASP A 265 -5.00 10.76 12.92
N ASN A 266 -5.36 11.54 13.94
CA ASN A 266 -4.54 11.73 15.12
C ASN A 266 -4.50 10.49 16.02
N GLU A 267 -5.56 9.68 16.07
CA GLU A 267 -5.56 8.36 16.73
C GLU A 267 -4.56 7.42 16.05
N ILE A 268 -4.60 7.34 14.72
CA ILE A 268 -3.63 6.54 13.95
C ILE A 268 -2.21 7.07 14.17
N PHE A 269 -2.01 8.39 14.17
CA PHE A 269 -0.72 9.00 14.47
C PHE A 269 -0.25 8.64 15.90
N GLY A 270 -1.13 8.75 16.90
CA GLY A 270 -0.83 8.37 18.28
C GLY A 270 -0.45 6.89 18.41
N ASP A 271 -1.14 6.01 17.69
CA ASP A 271 -0.82 4.58 17.63
C ASP A 271 0.57 4.30 17.04
N LEU A 272 0.96 5.02 15.99
CA LEU A 272 2.32 4.92 15.42
C LEU A 272 3.38 5.31 16.46
N LEU A 273 3.14 6.40 17.20
CA LEU A 273 4.02 6.84 18.29
C LEU A 273 4.10 5.83 19.44
N ASN A 274 2.98 5.22 19.82
CA ASN A 274 2.93 4.21 20.88
C ASN A 274 3.59 2.89 20.48
N ARG A 275 3.60 2.51 19.19
CA ARG A 275 4.29 1.31 18.72
C ARG A 275 5.80 1.36 18.98
N PHE A 276 6.41 2.55 18.87
CA PHE A 276 7.83 2.73 19.18
C PHE A 276 8.10 2.68 20.69
N ARG A 277 7.11 2.98 21.54
CA ARG A 277 7.20 2.87 23.01
C ARG A 277 7.20 1.42 23.52
N VAL A 278 6.36 0.55 22.98
CA VAL A 278 6.21 -0.84 23.46
C VAL A 278 7.46 -1.69 23.21
N SER A 279 8.32 -1.28 22.26
CA SER A 279 9.65 -1.86 22.05
C SER A 279 10.57 -1.80 23.29
N HIS A 280 10.16 -1.09 24.35
CA HIS A 280 11.04 -0.64 25.42
C HIS A 280 10.82 -1.27 26.81
N ILE A 281 9.75 -2.04 27.06
CA ILE A 281 9.47 -2.60 28.40
C ILE A 281 10.25 -3.89 28.70
N ASN A 282 10.97 -4.47 27.73
CA ASN A 282 11.62 -5.79 27.89
C ASN A 282 13.13 -5.77 28.25
N ASN A 283 13.67 -4.72 28.86
CA ASN A 283 15.13 -4.62 29.10
C ASN A 283 15.55 -4.66 30.58
N THR A 284 15.13 -5.70 31.33
CA THR A 284 15.81 -6.12 32.56
C THR A 284 16.04 -7.63 32.55
N ASN A 285 17.31 -8.02 32.54
CA ASN A 285 17.86 -9.36 32.80
C ASN A 285 17.00 -10.56 32.36
N TYR A 286 16.97 -10.81 31.06
CA TYR A 286 16.82 -12.17 30.57
C TYR A 286 17.98 -12.47 29.62
N SER A 287 18.60 -13.62 29.85
CA SER A 287 19.55 -14.27 28.96
C SER A 287 19.09 -14.15 27.50
N MET A 288 20.05 -13.97 26.59
CA MET A 288 19.84 -13.94 25.14
C MET A 288 18.88 -15.04 24.66
N THR A 289 17.62 -14.65 24.50
CA THR A 289 16.74 -15.12 23.45
C THR A 289 16.01 -13.89 22.96
N SER A 290 16.38 -13.39 21.78
CA SER A 290 15.50 -12.55 20.97
C SER A 290 14.08 -13.11 21.07
N PRO A 291 12.99 -12.31 21.18
CA PRO A 291 11.70 -12.88 20.85
C PRO A 291 11.85 -13.35 19.41
N SER A 292 11.92 -14.68 19.23
CA SER A 292 11.90 -15.28 17.91
C SER A 292 10.77 -14.60 17.16
N ALA A 293 11.03 -14.14 15.94
CA ALA A 293 9.94 -13.83 15.01
C ALA A 293 8.87 -14.92 15.21
N PRO A 294 7.58 -14.56 15.38
CA PRO A 294 6.56 -15.60 15.55
C PRO A 294 6.81 -16.62 14.45
N SER A 295 7.10 -17.86 14.84
CA SER A 295 7.50 -18.88 13.90
C SER A 295 6.24 -19.28 13.13
N LEU A 296 5.90 -18.47 12.12
CA LEU A 296 4.82 -18.82 11.21
C LEU A 296 5.28 -20.09 10.51
N THR A 297 4.57 -21.17 10.79
CA THR A 297 4.79 -22.44 10.12
C THR A 297 3.71 -22.61 9.08
N PHE A 298 4.13 -22.98 7.89
CA PHE A 298 3.24 -23.26 6.77
C PHE A 298 3.25 -24.76 6.54
N GLN A 299 2.16 -25.43 6.95
CA GLN A 299 1.97 -26.84 6.65
C GLN A 299 1.38 -26.96 5.24
N PRO A 300 2.13 -27.45 4.24
CA PRO A 300 1.63 -27.52 2.87
C PRO A 300 0.41 -28.44 2.79
N LEU A 301 -0.62 -27.99 2.09
CA LEU A 301 -1.86 -28.75 1.85
C LEU A 301 -1.90 -29.32 0.43
N HIS A 302 -1.08 -28.79 -0.48
CA HIS A 302 -0.86 -29.33 -1.82
C HIS A 302 0.63 -29.20 -2.20
N PRO A 303 1.17 -30.06 -3.10
CA PRO A 303 2.61 -30.07 -3.43
C PRO A 303 3.17 -28.75 -3.99
N THR A 304 2.34 -27.93 -4.64
CA THR A 304 2.78 -26.72 -5.36
C THR A 304 2.23 -25.40 -4.82
N PHE A 305 1.17 -25.45 -4.02
CA PHE A 305 0.47 -24.27 -3.50
C PHE A 305 -0.36 -24.68 -2.28
N GLY A 306 -1.02 -23.73 -1.60
CA GLY A 306 -1.88 -24.00 -0.46
C GLY A 306 -1.12 -24.42 0.81
N ALA A 307 -1.36 -23.72 1.91
CA ALA A 307 -0.85 -24.14 3.21
C ALA A 307 -1.80 -23.77 4.35
N GLU A 308 -1.77 -24.56 5.42
CA GLU A 308 -2.27 -24.10 6.71
C GLU A 308 -1.19 -23.25 7.38
N CYS A 309 -1.56 -22.02 7.77
CA CYS A 309 -0.68 -21.10 8.48
C CYS A 309 -0.94 -21.19 9.98
N GLN A 310 0.08 -21.57 10.73
CA GLN A 310 0.04 -21.72 12.18
C GLN A 310 0.97 -20.70 12.84
N GLY A 311 0.69 -20.38 14.11
CA GLY A 311 1.49 -19.42 14.89
C GLY A 311 1.01 -17.97 14.82
N VAL A 312 -0.13 -17.70 14.17
CA VAL A 312 -0.78 -16.37 14.18
C VAL A 312 -1.66 -16.25 15.42
N ASP A 313 -1.46 -15.18 16.20
CA ASP A 313 -2.31 -14.84 17.34
C ASP A 313 -3.31 -13.74 16.98
N PHE A 314 -4.55 -14.14 16.74
CA PHE A 314 -5.67 -13.24 16.38
C PHE A 314 -6.36 -12.59 17.59
N SER A 315 -5.92 -12.88 18.83
CA SER A 315 -6.47 -12.24 20.04
C SER A 315 -6.03 -10.80 20.21
N ARG A 316 -5.02 -10.37 19.44
CA ARG A 316 -4.44 -9.02 19.47
C ARG A 316 -4.22 -8.50 18.04
N PRO A 317 -4.07 -7.18 17.83
CA PRO A 317 -3.66 -6.64 16.54
C PRO A 317 -2.35 -7.28 16.05
N LEU A 318 -2.31 -7.68 14.78
CA LEU A 318 -1.16 -8.38 14.21
C LEU A 318 0.04 -7.44 14.05
N SER A 319 1.24 -7.94 14.37
CA SER A 319 2.48 -7.21 14.10
C SER A 319 2.79 -7.17 12.61
N ARG A 320 3.54 -6.16 12.16
CA ARG A 320 3.99 -6.08 10.76
C ARG A 320 4.77 -7.34 10.33
N LEU A 321 5.67 -7.84 11.17
CA LEU A 321 6.40 -9.10 10.92
C LEU A 321 5.47 -10.28 10.66
N THR A 322 4.35 -10.36 11.39
CA THR A 322 3.33 -11.41 11.16
C THR A 322 2.62 -11.19 9.83
N ILE A 323 2.21 -9.95 9.53
CA ILE A 323 1.54 -9.60 8.27
C ILE A 323 2.46 -9.86 7.07
N ASP A 324 3.74 -9.47 7.15
CA ASP A 324 4.72 -9.68 6.09
C ASP A 324 5.08 -11.17 5.93
N GLY A 325 5.16 -11.91 7.04
CA GLY A 325 5.25 -13.36 7.00
C GLY A 325 4.04 -14.01 6.32
N ILE A 326 2.82 -13.53 6.60
CA ILE A 326 1.61 -13.95 5.88
C ILE A 326 1.70 -13.58 4.40
N ARG A 327 2.15 -12.37 4.03
CA ARG A 327 2.35 -11.97 2.62
C ARG A 327 3.35 -12.87 1.89
N GLN A 328 4.46 -13.21 2.52
CA GLN A 328 5.44 -14.16 1.97
C GLN A 328 4.81 -15.56 1.79
N GLY A 329 4.02 -16.00 2.78
CA GLY A 329 3.21 -17.20 2.68
C GLY A 329 2.23 -17.16 1.50
N MET A 330 1.51 -16.04 1.32
CA MET A 330 0.59 -15.83 0.21
C MET A 330 1.31 -15.83 -1.15
N ALA A 331 2.45 -15.13 -1.27
CA ALA A 331 3.25 -15.12 -2.48
C ALA A 331 3.66 -16.54 -2.92
N LYS A 332 4.07 -17.37 -1.96
CA LYS A 332 4.44 -18.77 -2.20
C LYS A 332 3.22 -19.65 -2.49
N TYR A 333 2.29 -19.71 -1.55
CA TYR A 333 1.23 -20.72 -1.52
C TYR A 333 -0.06 -20.27 -2.23
N GLY A 334 -0.30 -18.98 -2.46
CA GLY A 334 -1.52 -18.45 -3.10
C GLY A 334 -2.81 -18.62 -2.29
N VAL A 335 -2.85 -19.60 -1.37
CA VAL A 335 -3.96 -19.88 -0.44
C VAL A 335 -3.38 -20.20 0.93
N LEU A 336 -3.88 -19.51 1.96
CA LEU A 336 -3.58 -19.78 3.36
C LEU A 336 -4.85 -20.07 4.16
N VAL A 337 -4.80 -21.13 4.97
CA VAL A 337 -5.86 -21.52 5.89
C VAL A 337 -5.43 -21.16 7.31
N PHE A 338 -6.29 -20.46 8.04
CA PHE A 338 -6.12 -20.12 9.45
C PHE A 338 -7.25 -20.78 10.25
N ARG A 339 -6.88 -21.66 11.17
CA ARG A 339 -7.85 -22.40 11.99
C ARG A 339 -8.20 -21.63 13.25
N ARG A 340 -9.48 -21.67 13.65
CA ARG A 340 -9.98 -21.14 14.94
C ARG A 340 -9.49 -19.72 15.24
N THR A 341 -9.68 -18.81 14.29
CA THR A 341 -9.20 -17.43 14.42
C THR A 341 -9.95 -16.61 15.47
N GLU A 342 -11.17 -17.05 15.84
CA GLU A 342 -12.07 -16.35 16.77
C GLU A 342 -12.34 -14.88 16.38
N LEU A 343 -12.14 -14.52 15.11
CA LEU A 343 -12.42 -13.19 14.58
C LEU A 343 -13.93 -12.96 14.49
N ASP A 344 -14.39 -11.88 15.10
CA ASP A 344 -15.71 -11.29 14.82
C ASP A 344 -15.67 -10.46 13.53
N ASP A 345 -16.79 -9.86 13.14
CA ASP A 345 -16.91 -9.11 11.87
C ASP A 345 -16.03 -7.87 11.83
N GLU A 346 -15.89 -7.20 12.96
CA GLU A 346 -15.04 -6.01 13.08
C GLU A 346 -13.57 -6.38 12.88
N ARG A 347 -13.07 -7.37 13.63
CA ARG A 347 -11.69 -7.83 13.54
C ARG A 347 -11.40 -8.53 12.21
N HIS A 348 -12.40 -9.13 11.56
CA HIS A 348 -12.26 -9.69 10.20
C HIS A 348 -12.01 -8.60 9.16
N GLN A 349 -12.74 -7.47 9.20
CA GLN A 349 -12.46 -6.32 8.32
C GLN A 349 -11.10 -5.70 8.62
N GLN A 350 -10.75 -5.53 9.91
CA GLN A 350 -9.44 -5.02 10.30
C GLN A 350 -8.29 -5.90 9.79
N PHE A 351 -8.44 -7.23 9.90
CA PHE A 351 -7.47 -8.18 9.35
C PHE A 351 -7.34 -8.04 7.83
N ALA A 352 -8.45 -7.85 7.11
CA ALA A 352 -8.41 -7.64 5.67
C ALA A 352 -7.67 -6.35 5.26
N ARG A 353 -7.93 -5.25 5.95
CA ARG A 353 -7.27 -3.95 5.72
C ARG A 353 -5.75 -4.00 5.91
N CYS A 354 -5.22 -4.97 6.66
CA CYS A 354 -3.77 -5.18 6.75
C CYS A 354 -3.13 -5.53 5.39
N PHE A 355 -3.89 -6.05 4.43
CA PHE A 355 -3.37 -6.56 3.15
C PHE A 355 -3.70 -5.68 1.95
N GLY A 356 -4.53 -4.66 2.09
CA GLY A 356 -4.84 -3.72 1.01
C GLY A 356 -6.06 -2.85 1.28
N GLU A 357 -6.36 -1.96 0.33
CA GLU A 357 -7.57 -1.15 0.31
C GLU A 357 -8.81 -2.04 0.09
N PRO A 358 -9.88 -1.93 0.92
CA PRO A 358 -11.10 -2.72 0.76
C PRO A 358 -11.80 -2.52 -0.60
N ASP A 359 -12.17 -3.62 -1.25
CA ASP A 359 -13.05 -3.62 -2.42
C ASP A 359 -14.51 -3.79 -1.99
N VAL A 360 -15.25 -2.67 -2.00
CA VAL A 360 -16.69 -2.61 -1.65
C VAL A 360 -17.61 -2.69 -2.86
N SER A 361 -17.09 -2.93 -4.07
CA SER A 361 -17.90 -2.96 -5.31
C SER A 361 -18.95 -4.08 -5.32
N ALA A 362 -18.67 -5.21 -4.69
CA ALA A 362 -19.63 -6.30 -4.52
C ALA A 362 -20.78 -5.94 -3.56
N ILE A 363 -20.61 -4.87 -2.78
CA ILE A 363 -21.55 -4.39 -1.76
C ILE A 363 -22.55 -3.42 -2.37
N GLU A 364 -22.19 -2.67 -3.42
CA GLU A 364 -23.16 -1.84 -4.19
C GLU A 364 -24.33 -2.67 -4.76
N ILE A 365 -24.18 -3.99 -4.92
CA ILE A 365 -25.24 -4.91 -5.33
C ILE A 365 -26.13 -5.34 -4.13
N SER A 366 -25.62 -5.21 -2.90
CA SER A 366 -26.25 -5.68 -1.65
C SER A 366 -26.61 -4.57 -0.65
N THR A 367 -26.35 -3.29 -0.95
CA THR A 367 -26.80 -2.11 -0.17
C THR A 367 -28.29 -1.80 -0.28
N VAL A 368 -29.10 -2.74 -0.77
CA VAL A 368 -30.55 -2.59 -0.81
C VAL A 368 -31.04 -2.84 0.61
N THR A 369 -31.59 -1.80 1.25
CA THR A 369 -32.58 -2.05 2.29
C THR A 369 -33.59 -3.01 1.71
N ASP A 370 -33.98 -4.06 2.42
CA ASP A 370 -35.01 -4.95 1.88
C ASP A 370 -36.29 -4.16 1.55
N ASP A 371 -37.26 -4.81 0.88
CA ASP A 371 -38.53 -4.16 0.51
C ASP A 371 -39.28 -3.57 1.74
N GLU A 372 -38.86 -3.94 2.96
CA GLU A 372 -39.39 -3.50 4.26
C GLU A 372 -38.52 -2.40 4.94
N GLY A 373 -37.48 -1.91 4.27
CA GLY A 373 -36.61 -0.84 4.75
C GLY A 373 -35.55 -1.25 5.78
N GLN A 374 -35.32 -2.55 5.99
CA GLN A 374 -34.33 -3.03 6.96
C GLN A 374 -32.91 -2.86 6.44
N PRO A 375 -31.95 -2.50 7.31
CA PRO A 375 -30.55 -2.39 6.92
C PRO A 375 -29.99 -3.76 6.49
N TYR A 376 -28.99 -3.73 5.61
CA TYR A 376 -28.21 -4.90 5.23
C TYR A 376 -27.80 -5.72 6.47
N ARG A 377 -27.98 -7.04 6.45
CA ARG A 377 -27.84 -7.88 7.66
C ARG A 377 -26.46 -7.87 8.31
N LEU A 378 -25.42 -7.49 7.58
CA LEU A 378 -24.05 -7.35 8.11
C LEU A 378 -23.71 -5.91 8.51
N ALA A 379 -24.66 -4.96 8.44
CA ALA A 379 -24.44 -3.60 8.92
C ALA A 379 -24.05 -3.60 10.42
N PRO A 380 -23.11 -2.74 10.85
CA PRO A 380 -22.47 -1.65 10.09
C PRO A 380 -21.21 -2.08 9.31
N PHE A 381 -20.94 -3.38 9.19
CA PHE A 381 -19.73 -3.94 8.57
C PHE A 381 -19.82 -3.96 7.05
N ASN A 382 -19.83 -2.77 6.47
CA ASN A 382 -20.06 -2.52 5.04
C ASN A 382 -18.86 -2.86 4.13
N GLU A 383 -17.84 -3.57 4.63
CA GLU A 383 -16.77 -4.17 3.82
C GLU A 383 -16.91 -5.70 3.73
N LEU A 384 -17.91 -6.28 4.41
CA LEU A 384 -18.20 -7.71 4.36
C LEU A 384 -19.28 -8.03 3.34
N VAL A 385 -18.92 -8.87 2.38
CA VAL A 385 -19.83 -9.47 1.41
C VAL A 385 -20.42 -10.75 2.00
N ASP A 386 -21.75 -10.80 2.04
CA ASP A 386 -22.50 -11.99 2.42
C ASP A 386 -22.48 -13.03 1.30
N VAL A 387 -21.74 -14.12 1.47
CA VAL A 387 -21.69 -15.26 0.55
C VAL A 387 -22.29 -16.53 1.18
N SER A 388 -23.29 -16.33 2.06
CA SER A 388 -24.06 -17.38 2.72
C SER A 388 -25.20 -17.96 1.87
N ASN A 389 -25.81 -19.02 2.39
CA ASN A 389 -27.11 -19.53 1.94
C ASN A 389 -28.29 -19.04 2.79
N VAL A 390 -28.16 -17.88 3.45
CA VAL A 390 -29.23 -17.28 4.25
C VAL A 390 -29.77 -15.98 3.65
N ASP A 391 -30.99 -15.62 4.00
CA ASP A 391 -31.65 -14.36 3.65
C ASP A 391 -31.20 -13.19 4.57
N GLN A 392 -31.79 -12.00 4.38
CA GLN A 392 -31.51 -10.81 5.20
C GLN A 392 -31.86 -11.01 6.70
N ARG A 393 -32.72 -11.98 7.03
CA ARG A 393 -33.11 -12.31 8.41
C ARG A 393 -32.24 -13.43 9.00
N GLY A 394 -31.22 -13.89 8.27
CA GLY A 394 -30.35 -15.00 8.68
C GLY A 394 -31.04 -16.37 8.63
N GLN A 395 -32.19 -16.49 7.96
CA GLN A 395 -32.90 -17.76 7.76
C GLN A 395 -32.46 -18.39 6.44
N LEU A 396 -32.66 -19.71 6.29
CA LEU A 396 -32.31 -20.40 5.05
C LEU A 396 -33.02 -19.77 3.84
N ASP A 397 -32.23 -19.32 2.87
CA ASP A 397 -32.74 -18.77 1.61
C ASP A 397 -33.29 -19.93 0.74
N PRO A 398 -34.54 -19.82 0.23
CA PRO A 398 -35.12 -20.84 -0.65
C PRO A 398 -34.25 -21.10 -1.88
N ARG A 399 -34.14 -22.37 -2.27
CA ARG A 399 -33.26 -22.82 -3.38
C ARG A 399 -33.65 -22.26 -4.75
N ASP A 400 -34.90 -21.86 -4.90
CA ASP A 400 -35.49 -21.25 -6.09
C ASP A 400 -35.49 -19.72 -6.03
N SER A 401 -35.04 -19.10 -4.93
CA SER A 401 -34.90 -17.64 -4.85
C SER A 401 -33.91 -17.11 -5.89
N LEU A 402 -34.08 -15.86 -6.29
CA LEU A 402 -33.17 -15.21 -7.24
C LEU A 402 -31.73 -15.21 -6.72
N LYS A 403 -31.49 -14.92 -5.43
CA LYS A 403 -30.16 -14.95 -4.79
C LYS A 403 -29.54 -16.34 -4.94
N SER A 404 -30.25 -17.38 -4.50
CA SER A 404 -29.78 -18.76 -4.58
C SER A 404 -29.48 -19.22 -6.00
N GLN A 405 -30.29 -18.82 -6.99
CA GLN A 405 -30.05 -19.11 -8.41
C GLN A 405 -28.78 -18.41 -8.92
N LEU A 406 -28.61 -17.11 -8.64
CA LEU A 406 -27.44 -16.34 -9.05
C LEU A 406 -26.14 -16.86 -8.41
N TYR A 407 -26.21 -17.35 -7.16
CA TYR A 407 -25.06 -17.85 -6.41
C TYR A 407 -24.55 -19.22 -6.91
N LYS A 408 -25.31 -19.94 -7.75
CA LYS A 408 -24.82 -21.18 -8.40
C LYS A 408 -23.56 -20.96 -9.23
N ALA A 409 -23.33 -19.74 -9.72
CA ALA A 409 -22.10 -19.39 -10.41
C ALA A 409 -20.84 -19.55 -9.54
N ASN A 410 -20.97 -19.45 -8.20
CA ASN A 410 -19.86 -19.67 -7.27
C ASN A 410 -19.40 -21.14 -7.23
N ASN A 411 -20.20 -22.08 -7.78
CA ASN A 411 -19.84 -23.50 -7.89
C ASN A 411 -18.95 -23.80 -9.12
N ILE A 412 -18.66 -22.80 -9.95
CA ILE A 412 -17.80 -22.90 -11.13
C ILE A 412 -16.46 -22.22 -10.79
N PHE A 413 -15.34 -22.77 -11.28
CA PHE A 413 -14.03 -22.18 -11.06
C PHE A 413 -13.97 -20.75 -11.61
N HIS A 414 -13.75 -19.79 -10.73
CA HIS A 414 -13.75 -18.37 -11.04
C HIS A 414 -12.71 -17.61 -10.22
N VAL A 415 -12.56 -16.33 -10.56
CA VAL A 415 -11.70 -15.36 -9.88
C VAL A 415 -12.59 -14.21 -9.45
N ASP A 416 -12.55 -13.84 -8.17
CA ASP A 416 -13.43 -12.83 -7.62
C ASP A 416 -13.27 -11.49 -8.32
N CYS A 417 -14.40 -10.85 -8.60
CA CYS A 417 -14.44 -9.50 -9.16
C CYS A 417 -13.60 -9.31 -10.45
N SER A 418 -13.23 -10.37 -11.18
CA SER A 418 -12.41 -10.23 -12.40
C SER A 418 -13.11 -9.46 -13.53
N TYR A 419 -14.42 -9.23 -13.41
CA TYR A 419 -15.22 -8.36 -14.27
C TYR A 419 -15.16 -6.87 -13.91
N ASN A 420 -14.46 -6.50 -12.82
CA ASN A 420 -14.19 -5.13 -12.45
C ASN A 420 -12.93 -4.59 -13.14
N PRO A 421 -12.84 -3.26 -13.38
CA PRO A 421 -11.68 -2.65 -14.03
C PRO A 421 -10.40 -2.82 -13.21
N ARG A 422 -10.47 -2.53 -11.91
CA ARG A 422 -9.43 -2.89 -10.93
C ARG A 422 -9.74 -4.27 -10.38
N ARG A 423 -8.76 -5.18 -10.46
CA ARG A 423 -8.92 -6.55 -9.97
C ARG A 423 -8.99 -6.60 -8.45
N ALA A 424 -9.61 -7.67 -7.94
CA ALA A 424 -9.40 -8.08 -6.55
C ALA A 424 -8.00 -8.68 -6.39
N GLY A 425 -7.32 -8.32 -5.30
CA GLY A 425 -6.07 -8.93 -4.86
C GLY A 425 -6.40 -10.13 -3.99
N TYR A 426 -6.52 -9.91 -2.67
CA TYR A 426 -6.88 -10.99 -1.75
C TYR A 426 -8.36 -11.03 -1.43
N SER A 427 -8.87 -12.25 -1.26
CA SER A 427 -10.17 -12.52 -0.66
C SER A 427 -9.99 -13.35 0.60
N ILE A 428 -10.67 -12.92 1.66
CA ILE A 428 -10.53 -13.43 3.02
C ILE A 428 -11.91 -13.84 3.50
N LEU A 429 -12.17 -15.14 3.47
CA LEU A 429 -13.46 -15.72 3.78
C LEU A 429 -13.44 -16.33 5.19
N ARG A 430 -14.39 -15.91 6.03
CA ARG A 430 -14.58 -16.45 7.38
C ARG A 430 -15.83 -17.33 7.42
N ALA A 431 -15.69 -18.51 8.03
CA ALA A 431 -16.82 -19.36 8.40
C ALA A 431 -17.51 -18.81 9.66
N HIS A 432 -18.61 -18.06 9.51
CA HIS A 432 -19.38 -17.61 10.67
C HIS A 432 -20.19 -18.76 11.29
N GLN A 433 -20.87 -19.54 10.44
CA GLN A 433 -21.62 -20.71 10.84
C GLN A 433 -21.51 -21.79 9.76
N LEU A 434 -20.95 -22.93 10.12
CA LEU A 434 -20.83 -24.10 9.24
C LEU A 434 -22.04 -25.04 9.37
N PRO A 435 -22.38 -25.77 8.29
CA PRO A 435 -23.31 -26.88 8.39
C PRO A 435 -22.69 -28.05 9.20
N PRO A 436 -23.48 -29.07 9.59
CA PRO A 436 -22.97 -30.23 10.31
C PRO A 436 -21.78 -30.89 9.58
N LYS A 437 -20.76 -31.32 10.34
CA LYS A 437 -19.57 -31.98 9.77
C LYS A 437 -19.97 -33.18 8.91
N GLY A 438 -19.28 -33.36 7.77
CA GLY A 438 -19.55 -34.43 6.82
C GLY A 438 -20.67 -34.16 5.80
N THR A 439 -21.34 -33.00 5.86
CA THR A 439 -22.42 -32.67 4.92
C THR A 439 -21.96 -31.95 3.64
N GLY A 440 -20.65 -31.66 3.48
CA GLY A 440 -20.05 -30.97 2.34
C GLY A 440 -19.78 -29.49 2.62
N GLY A 441 -19.67 -28.65 1.57
CA GLY A 441 -19.51 -27.20 1.72
C GLY A 441 -18.06 -26.69 1.81
N GLY A 442 -17.08 -27.51 1.44
CA GLY A 442 -15.68 -27.10 1.27
C GLY A 442 -15.49 -26.03 0.18
N THR A 443 -14.27 -25.54 0.03
CA THR A 443 -13.89 -24.62 -1.06
C THR A 443 -12.72 -25.22 -1.83
N ALA A 444 -12.88 -25.39 -3.14
CA ALA A 444 -11.81 -25.87 -4.01
C ALA A 444 -11.08 -24.70 -4.65
N PHE A 445 -9.76 -24.81 -4.74
CA PHE A 445 -8.85 -23.84 -5.32
C PHE A 445 -8.02 -24.51 -6.41
N ALA A 446 -7.60 -23.77 -7.43
CA ALA A 446 -6.73 -24.24 -8.50
C ALA A 446 -5.55 -23.28 -8.72
N ASP A 447 -4.31 -23.79 -8.68
CA ASP A 447 -3.11 -22.98 -8.93
C ASP A 447 -2.88 -22.71 -10.41
N THR A 448 -3.26 -21.52 -10.85
CA THR A 448 -3.17 -21.13 -12.26
C THR A 448 -1.75 -20.77 -12.70
N ARG A 449 -0.80 -20.64 -11.77
CA ARG A 449 0.64 -20.52 -12.08
C ARG A 449 1.22 -21.85 -12.53
N THR A 450 1.00 -22.90 -11.74
CA THR A 450 1.42 -24.27 -12.11
C THR A 450 0.70 -24.74 -13.37
N ALA A 451 -0.57 -24.39 -13.54
CA ALA A 451 -1.30 -24.67 -14.77
C ALA A 451 -0.62 -24.01 -15.99
N TYR A 452 -0.19 -22.75 -15.90
CA TYR A 452 0.53 -22.08 -16.99
C TYR A 452 1.86 -22.75 -17.32
N GLU A 453 2.67 -23.08 -16.30
CA GLU A 453 3.99 -23.72 -16.47
C GLU A 453 3.89 -25.02 -17.28
N HIS A 454 2.83 -25.80 -17.06
CA HIS A 454 2.59 -27.07 -17.73
C HIS A 454 1.88 -26.98 -19.09
N LEU A 455 1.59 -25.78 -19.60
CA LEU A 455 1.16 -25.61 -20.99
C LEU A 455 2.32 -25.93 -21.94
N ASP A 456 2.01 -26.53 -23.09
CA ASP A 456 2.96 -26.70 -24.18
C ASP A 456 3.34 -25.35 -24.82
N ASP A 457 4.49 -25.30 -25.48
CA ASP A 457 5.04 -24.06 -26.05
C ASP A 457 4.20 -23.51 -27.22
N GLU A 458 3.43 -24.35 -27.91
CA GLU A 458 2.50 -23.89 -28.94
C GLU A 458 1.34 -23.13 -28.30
N THR A 459 0.71 -23.70 -27.27
CA THR A 459 -0.35 -23.03 -26.51
C THR A 459 0.16 -21.76 -25.83
N LYS A 460 1.35 -21.77 -25.21
CA LYS A 460 1.94 -20.56 -24.60
C LYS A 460 2.13 -19.44 -25.61
N ARG A 461 2.59 -19.75 -26.83
CA ARG A 461 2.74 -18.78 -27.92
C ARG A 461 1.39 -18.28 -28.44
N GLU A 462 0.41 -19.18 -28.58
CA GLU A 462 -0.95 -18.83 -29.02
C GLU A 462 -1.58 -17.76 -28.12
N ILE A 463 -1.47 -17.94 -26.80
CA ILE A 463 -2.22 -17.13 -25.82
C ILE A 463 -1.43 -15.94 -25.26
N HIS A 464 -0.15 -15.78 -25.64
CA HIS A 464 0.79 -14.81 -25.06
C HIS A 464 0.22 -13.38 -24.99
N ASP A 465 -0.41 -12.93 -26.07
CA ASP A 465 -0.95 -11.56 -26.19
C ASP A 465 -2.47 -11.47 -26.06
N TYR A 466 -3.12 -12.53 -25.58
CA TYR A 466 -4.57 -12.52 -25.46
C TYR A 466 -5.01 -11.57 -24.34
N GLY A 467 -5.85 -10.59 -24.68
CA GLY A 467 -6.73 -9.92 -23.75
C GLY A 467 -8.03 -10.72 -23.60
N ALA A 468 -8.47 -10.97 -22.38
CA ALA A 468 -9.70 -11.69 -22.06
C ALA A 468 -10.74 -10.73 -21.48
N TRP A 469 -11.95 -10.73 -22.06
CA TRP A 469 -13.07 -9.98 -21.53
C TRP A 469 -13.83 -10.80 -20.49
N HIS A 470 -13.85 -10.32 -19.25
CA HIS A 470 -14.57 -10.91 -18.12
C HIS A 470 -15.93 -10.23 -17.96
N SER A 471 -17.00 -10.98 -17.72
CA SER A 471 -18.34 -10.46 -17.46
C SER A 471 -19.03 -11.21 -16.33
N VAL A 472 -19.65 -10.46 -15.41
CA VAL A 472 -20.48 -11.05 -14.35
C VAL A 472 -21.68 -11.77 -14.95
N LEU A 473 -22.40 -11.16 -15.89
CA LEU A 473 -23.58 -11.75 -16.53
C LEU A 473 -23.27 -13.08 -17.21
N HIS A 474 -22.11 -13.20 -17.88
CA HIS A 474 -21.70 -14.45 -18.51
C HIS A 474 -21.60 -15.58 -17.49
N SER A 475 -20.89 -15.36 -16.38
CA SER A 475 -20.77 -16.39 -15.32
C SER A 475 -22.11 -16.75 -14.67
N ARG A 476 -23.02 -15.78 -14.51
CA ARG A 476 -24.37 -16.05 -13.97
C ARG A 476 -25.19 -16.92 -14.93
N ARG A 477 -25.09 -16.70 -16.25
CA ARG A 477 -25.70 -17.58 -17.26
C ARG A 477 -25.13 -18.99 -17.23
N LEU A 478 -23.83 -19.16 -17.00
CA LEU A 478 -23.21 -20.48 -16.85
C LEU A 478 -23.71 -21.20 -15.60
N GLY A 479 -23.89 -20.49 -14.48
CA GLY A 479 -24.37 -21.07 -13.22
C GLY A 479 -25.87 -21.34 -13.17
N ALA A 480 -26.68 -20.53 -13.86
CA ALA A 480 -28.13 -20.63 -13.89
C ALA A 480 -28.67 -20.47 -15.33
N PRO A 481 -28.39 -21.43 -16.23
CA PRO A 481 -28.78 -21.32 -17.64
C PRO A 481 -30.30 -21.29 -17.85
N GLU A 482 -31.05 -21.97 -16.97
CA GLU A 482 -32.51 -22.06 -16.99
C GLU A 482 -33.22 -20.77 -16.51
N LEU A 483 -32.49 -19.79 -15.97
CA LEU A 483 -33.07 -18.54 -15.50
C LEU A 483 -33.26 -17.59 -16.70
N GLU A 484 -34.44 -17.65 -17.33
CA GLU A 484 -34.77 -16.90 -18.57
C GLU A 484 -34.47 -15.39 -18.48
N LEU A 485 -34.67 -14.77 -17.30
CA LEU A 485 -34.37 -13.37 -17.06
C LEU A 485 -32.93 -13.01 -17.44
N LEU A 486 -31.96 -13.89 -17.18
CA LEU A 486 -30.55 -13.64 -17.54
C LEU A 486 -30.32 -13.62 -19.05
N GLN A 487 -31.14 -14.31 -19.84
CA GLN A 487 -31.02 -14.37 -21.29
C GLN A 487 -31.55 -13.10 -21.96
N ALA A 488 -32.44 -12.35 -21.28
CA ALA A 488 -33.01 -11.11 -21.80
C ALA A 488 -32.03 -9.93 -21.80
N PHE A 489 -31.02 -9.94 -20.93
CA PHE A 489 -30.03 -8.85 -20.81
C PHE A 489 -28.90 -8.94 -21.84
N LYS A 490 -28.20 -7.83 -22.10
CA LYS A 490 -26.96 -7.83 -22.89
C LYS A 490 -25.75 -7.81 -21.98
N ILE A 491 -24.61 -8.34 -22.45
CA ILE A 491 -23.36 -8.37 -21.68
C ILE A 491 -22.90 -6.95 -21.34
N GLU A 492 -23.16 -5.99 -22.24
CA GLU A 492 -22.83 -4.57 -22.11
C GLU A 492 -23.62 -3.85 -21.01
N ASP A 493 -24.75 -4.41 -20.57
CA ASP A 493 -25.59 -3.81 -19.53
C ASP A 493 -25.03 -4.08 -18.11
N PHE A 494 -23.98 -4.90 -18.00
CA PHE A 494 -23.40 -5.36 -16.74
C PHE A 494 -21.89 -5.09 -16.68
N PRO A 495 -21.29 -5.06 -15.48
CA PRO A 495 -19.85 -4.97 -15.30
C PRO A 495 -19.09 -5.98 -16.17
N ARG A 496 -18.15 -5.45 -16.96
CA ARG A 496 -17.20 -6.21 -17.76
C ARG A 496 -15.87 -5.48 -17.83
N SER A 497 -14.77 -6.22 -17.93
CA SER A 497 -13.44 -5.65 -17.99
C SER A 497 -12.48 -6.53 -18.76
N LEU A 498 -11.42 -5.92 -19.30
CA LEU A 498 -10.43 -6.54 -20.15
C LEU A 498 -9.11 -6.73 -19.37
N HIS A 499 -8.67 -7.98 -19.26
CA HIS A 499 -7.44 -8.35 -18.55
C HIS A 499 -6.54 -9.20 -19.45
N ARG A 500 -5.21 -9.11 -19.29
CA ARG A 500 -4.28 -10.02 -19.96
C ARG A 500 -4.57 -11.46 -19.50
N LEU A 501 -4.63 -12.43 -20.42
CA LEU A 501 -4.81 -13.83 -20.07
C LEU A 501 -3.56 -14.43 -19.41
N VAL A 502 -2.37 -13.94 -19.80
CA VAL A 502 -1.07 -14.35 -19.26
C VAL A 502 -0.44 -13.17 -18.56
N GLN A 503 -0.06 -13.32 -17.28
CA GLN A 503 0.42 -12.22 -16.45
C GLN A 503 1.56 -12.67 -15.53
N LEU A 504 2.47 -11.76 -15.20
CA LEU A 504 3.45 -12.01 -14.14
C LEU A 504 2.77 -11.86 -12.77
N HIS A 505 2.81 -12.90 -11.96
CA HIS A 505 2.43 -12.81 -10.55
C HIS A 505 3.64 -12.28 -9.75
N GLU A 506 3.73 -10.94 -9.69
CA GLU A 506 4.85 -10.17 -9.13
C GLU A 506 5.35 -10.71 -7.78
N PRO A 507 4.49 -10.98 -6.77
CA PRO A 507 4.97 -11.46 -5.47
C PRO A 507 5.75 -12.77 -5.53
N SER A 508 5.46 -13.64 -6.52
CA SER A 508 6.13 -14.93 -6.68
C SER A 508 7.17 -14.99 -7.80
N GLY A 509 7.18 -14.00 -8.70
CA GLY A 509 7.97 -14.04 -9.95
C GLY A 509 7.51 -15.08 -10.97
N ARG A 510 6.42 -15.82 -10.74
CA ARG A 510 5.89 -16.85 -11.65
C ARG A 510 4.90 -16.27 -12.65
N MET A 511 4.85 -16.83 -13.85
CA MET A 511 3.79 -16.52 -14.81
C MET A 511 2.47 -17.21 -14.41
N ASN A 512 1.36 -16.51 -14.59
CA ASN A 512 0.01 -16.93 -14.24
C ASN A 512 -0.88 -16.98 -15.48
N LEU A 513 -1.74 -18.01 -15.56
CA LEU A 513 -2.86 -18.09 -16.49
C LEU A 513 -4.12 -17.51 -15.82
N TYR A 514 -4.43 -16.23 -16.05
CA TYR A 514 -5.58 -15.53 -15.47
C TYR A 514 -6.91 -15.92 -16.15
N VAL A 515 -7.19 -17.23 -16.15
CA VAL A 515 -8.41 -17.82 -16.71
C VAL A 515 -9.51 -17.90 -15.65
N ALA A 516 -10.77 -17.67 -16.02
CA ALA A 516 -11.91 -17.74 -15.11
C ALA A 516 -13.22 -17.98 -15.86
N ALA A 517 -14.25 -18.51 -15.18
CA ALA A 517 -15.60 -18.66 -15.74
C ALA A 517 -16.28 -17.34 -16.17
N HIS A 518 -15.71 -16.18 -15.81
CA HIS A 518 -16.19 -14.88 -16.25
C HIS A 518 -15.82 -14.57 -17.71
N ILE A 519 -14.83 -15.25 -18.29
CA ILE A 519 -14.35 -14.95 -19.64
C ILE A 519 -15.38 -15.38 -20.68
N TYR A 520 -15.91 -14.44 -21.46
CA TYR A 520 -16.87 -14.73 -22.54
C TYR A 520 -16.25 -14.63 -23.94
N ARG A 521 -15.17 -13.85 -24.10
CA ARG A 521 -14.40 -13.75 -25.35
C ARG A 521 -12.98 -13.23 -25.13
N PHE A 522 -12.14 -13.38 -26.15
CA PHE A 522 -10.85 -12.71 -26.25
C PHE A 522 -10.95 -11.46 -27.14
N GLU A 523 -10.15 -10.44 -26.83
CA GLU A 523 -9.99 -9.22 -27.64
C GLU A 523 -9.66 -9.59 -29.09
N GLY A 524 -10.32 -8.95 -30.06
CA GLY A 524 -10.17 -9.27 -31.48
C GLY A 524 -10.77 -10.61 -31.96
N LEU A 525 -11.31 -11.45 -31.07
CA LEU A 525 -11.99 -12.71 -31.43
C LEU A 525 -13.51 -12.64 -31.16
N THR A 526 -14.29 -13.37 -31.97
CA THR A 526 -15.73 -13.54 -31.72
C THR A 526 -15.96 -14.58 -30.62
N GLU A 527 -17.06 -14.48 -29.88
CA GLU A 527 -17.42 -15.46 -28.83
C GLU A 527 -17.36 -16.91 -29.33
N LYS A 528 -17.85 -17.17 -30.56
CA LYS A 528 -17.82 -18.49 -31.20
C LYS A 528 -16.39 -19.03 -31.38
N LYS A 529 -15.42 -18.15 -31.69
CA LYS A 529 -14.01 -18.53 -31.84
C LYS A 529 -13.29 -18.63 -30.50
N SER A 530 -13.64 -17.78 -29.53
CA SER A 530 -13.03 -17.79 -28.20
C SER A 530 -13.46 -18.99 -27.36
N LYS A 531 -14.75 -19.39 -27.44
CA LYS A 531 -15.35 -20.46 -26.64
C LYS A 531 -14.50 -21.76 -26.57
N PRO A 532 -14.09 -22.39 -27.69
CA PRO A 532 -13.31 -23.63 -27.62
C PRO A 532 -11.95 -23.45 -26.93
N VAL A 533 -11.32 -22.28 -27.06
CA VAL A 533 -10.05 -21.96 -26.40
C VAL A 533 -10.27 -21.75 -24.89
N ILE A 534 -11.29 -20.99 -24.50
CA ILE A 534 -11.68 -20.78 -23.10
C ILE A 534 -11.97 -22.12 -22.42
N GLU A 535 -12.79 -22.97 -23.04
CA GLU A 535 -13.14 -24.28 -22.51
C GLU A 535 -11.92 -25.20 -22.36
N ARG A 536 -11.00 -25.17 -23.33
CA ARG A 536 -9.74 -25.93 -23.27
C ARG A 536 -8.86 -25.47 -22.11
N LEU A 537 -8.68 -24.16 -21.93
CA LEU A 537 -7.84 -23.59 -20.88
C LEU A 537 -8.46 -23.79 -19.49
N LEU A 538 -9.77 -23.59 -19.32
CA LEU A 538 -10.47 -23.88 -18.06
C LEU A 538 -10.38 -25.36 -17.71
N ARG A 539 -10.56 -26.26 -18.68
CA ARG A 539 -10.42 -27.71 -18.46
C ARG A 539 -9.00 -28.09 -18.06
N HIS A 540 -7.98 -27.48 -18.65
CA HIS A 540 -6.58 -27.68 -18.28
C HIS A 540 -6.32 -27.18 -16.85
N ALA A 541 -6.67 -25.93 -16.56
CA ALA A 541 -6.39 -25.30 -15.27
C ALA A 541 -7.20 -25.88 -14.10
N SER A 542 -8.25 -26.67 -14.37
CA SER A 542 -9.08 -27.35 -13.36
C SER A 542 -8.81 -28.84 -13.22
N GLN A 543 -7.71 -29.36 -13.80
CA GLN A 543 -7.28 -30.75 -13.57
C GLN A 543 -6.92 -30.99 -12.10
N ASP A 544 -7.22 -32.18 -11.57
CA ASP A 544 -7.03 -32.52 -10.15
C ASP A 544 -5.61 -32.24 -9.62
N LYS A 545 -4.58 -32.40 -10.46
CA LYS A 545 -3.17 -32.09 -10.10
C LYS A 545 -2.87 -30.62 -9.83
N TYR A 546 -3.80 -29.71 -10.15
CA TYR A 546 -3.72 -28.29 -9.83
C TYR A 546 -4.68 -27.90 -8.72
N VAL A 547 -5.56 -28.81 -8.30
CA VAL A 547 -6.71 -28.51 -7.45
C VAL A 547 -6.48 -29.00 -6.03
N MET A 548 -6.77 -28.14 -5.07
CA MET A 548 -6.81 -28.45 -3.64
C MET A 548 -8.19 -28.10 -3.10
N THR A 549 -8.79 -28.97 -2.28
CA THR A 549 -10.04 -28.64 -1.59
C THR A 549 -9.79 -28.42 -0.10
N VAL A 550 -10.10 -27.22 0.38
CA VAL A 550 -10.08 -26.89 1.81
C VAL A 550 -11.41 -27.30 2.42
N GLN A 551 -11.35 -28.21 3.39
CA GLN A 551 -12.50 -28.52 4.25
C GLN A 551 -12.52 -27.55 5.43
N TRP A 552 -13.68 -26.92 5.64
CA TRP A 552 -13.93 -26.07 6.80
C TRP A 552 -14.10 -26.97 8.03
N GLU A 553 -13.35 -26.70 9.10
CA GLU A 553 -13.35 -27.56 10.28
C GLU A 553 -14.22 -26.99 11.38
N ASP A 554 -14.04 -25.72 11.72
CA ASP A 554 -14.70 -25.08 12.85
C ASP A 554 -15.24 -23.69 12.47
N ASN A 555 -16.28 -23.22 13.19
CA ASN A 555 -16.70 -21.83 13.09
C ASN A 555 -15.53 -20.93 13.51
N GLY A 556 -15.32 -19.83 12.79
CA GLY A 556 -14.18 -18.94 12.97
C GLY A 556 -12.93 -19.35 12.17
N ASP A 557 -12.95 -20.45 11.42
CA ASP A 557 -11.93 -20.70 10.40
C ASP A 557 -11.94 -19.58 9.35
N VAL A 558 -10.74 -19.20 8.88
CA VAL A 558 -10.53 -18.23 7.81
C VAL A 558 -9.70 -18.85 6.70
N VAL A 559 -10.10 -18.63 5.46
CA VAL A 559 -9.29 -18.96 4.28
C VAL A 559 -9.04 -17.67 3.51
N MET A 560 -7.77 -17.38 3.27
CA MET A 560 -7.30 -16.26 2.46
C MET A 560 -6.74 -16.80 1.16
N TRP A 561 -7.14 -16.24 0.02
CA TRP A 561 -6.57 -16.58 -1.28
C TRP A 561 -6.24 -15.35 -2.11
N ASP A 562 -5.28 -15.52 -3.01
CA ASP A 562 -4.82 -14.52 -3.96
C ASP A 562 -5.51 -14.70 -5.32
N ASN A 563 -6.48 -13.82 -5.60
CA ASN A 563 -7.23 -13.83 -6.85
C ASN A 563 -6.34 -13.61 -8.08
N THR A 564 -5.13 -13.07 -7.92
CA THR A 564 -4.21 -12.85 -9.04
C THR A 564 -3.45 -14.11 -9.44
N CYS A 565 -3.53 -15.20 -8.68
CA CYS A 565 -2.81 -16.44 -8.99
C CYS A 565 -3.56 -17.76 -8.74
N VAL A 566 -4.81 -17.73 -8.28
CA VAL A 566 -5.66 -18.93 -8.17
C VAL A 566 -7.08 -18.70 -8.68
N MET A 567 -7.72 -19.76 -9.17
CA MET A 567 -9.18 -19.83 -9.26
C MET A 567 -9.75 -20.55 -8.05
N HIS A 568 -11.03 -20.34 -7.76
CA HIS A 568 -11.73 -21.09 -6.73
C HIS A 568 -13.19 -21.40 -7.08
N ARG A 569 -13.79 -22.33 -6.35
CA ARG A 569 -15.24 -22.63 -6.39
C ARG A 569 -15.73 -23.14 -5.04
N ALA A 570 -16.99 -22.85 -4.72
CA ALA A 570 -17.69 -23.50 -3.63
C ALA A 570 -17.98 -24.96 -3.99
N CYS A 571 -17.71 -25.88 -3.06
CA CYS A 571 -18.13 -27.26 -3.17
C CYS A 571 -19.56 -27.39 -2.65
N GLY A 572 -20.39 -28.12 -3.39
CA GLY A 572 -21.73 -28.43 -2.94
C GLY A 572 -21.76 -29.42 -1.78
N GLY A 573 -22.96 -29.78 -1.36
CA GLY A 573 -23.13 -30.79 -0.33
C GLY A 573 -24.58 -31.12 0.00
N SER A 574 -24.76 -32.15 0.82
CA SER A 574 -26.06 -32.55 1.36
C SER A 574 -26.68 -31.53 2.33
N TYR A 575 -25.91 -30.52 2.77
CA TYR A 575 -26.39 -29.42 3.61
C TYR A 575 -27.32 -28.45 2.90
N GLU A 576 -27.23 -28.36 1.58
CA GLU A 576 -27.95 -27.36 0.79
C GLU A 576 -29.46 -27.49 0.97
N GLY A 577 -30.11 -26.38 1.33
CA GLY A 577 -31.56 -26.33 1.61
C GLY A 577 -31.98 -26.99 2.92
N LYS A 578 -31.05 -27.47 3.75
CA LYS A 578 -31.33 -28.14 5.04
C LYS A 578 -30.64 -27.49 6.23
N HIS A 579 -29.43 -26.97 6.03
CA HIS A 579 -28.60 -26.39 7.09
C HIS A 579 -27.97 -25.07 6.66
N VAL A 580 -27.90 -24.14 7.61
CA VAL A 580 -27.26 -22.83 7.43
C VAL A 580 -25.77 -23.02 7.18
N ARG A 581 -25.25 -22.26 6.22
CA ARG A 581 -23.85 -22.03 5.93
C ARG A 581 -23.65 -20.52 5.77
N ASP A 582 -23.35 -19.84 6.87
CA ASP A 582 -23.07 -18.40 6.92
C ASP A 582 -21.58 -18.15 6.74
N MET A 583 -21.22 -17.59 5.58
CA MET A 583 -19.85 -17.30 5.17
C MET A 583 -19.76 -15.83 4.80
N ARG A 584 -18.78 -15.12 5.35
CA ARG A 584 -18.62 -13.67 5.17
C ARG A 584 -17.24 -13.41 4.59
N ARG A 585 -17.16 -12.60 3.54
CA ARG A 585 -15.92 -12.34 2.80
C ARG A 585 -15.55 -10.87 2.87
N ALA A 586 -14.30 -10.59 3.21
CA ALA A 586 -13.67 -9.30 2.92
C ALA A 586 -12.79 -9.46 1.67
N THR A 587 -12.79 -8.46 0.80
CA THR A 587 -11.94 -8.44 -0.40
C THR A 587 -11.12 -7.15 -0.38
N VAL A 588 -9.86 -7.21 -0.79
CA VAL A 588 -9.01 -6.03 -1.01
C VAL A 588 -8.61 -5.94 -2.47
N TYR A 589 -8.38 -4.72 -2.94
CA TYR A 589 -7.93 -4.48 -4.31
C TYR A 589 -6.53 -5.04 -4.57
N ASP A 590 -6.29 -5.38 -5.83
CA ASP A 590 -4.98 -5.68 -6.36
C ASP A 590 -4.08 -4.42 -6.28
N SER A 591 -2.86 -4.63 -5.78
CA SER A 591 -1.83 -3.61 -5.61
C SER A 591 -0.63 -3.80 -6.55
N SER A 592 -0.69 -4.77 -7.46
CA SER A 592 0.36 -5.01 -8.47
C SER A 592 0.38 -3.92 -9.54
N SER A 593 1.48 -3.84 -10.28
CA SER A 593 1.60 -2.89 -11.40
C SER A 593 0.57 -3.13 -12.50
N THR A 594 -0.01 -4.34 -12.54
CA THR A 594 -1.00 -4.74 -13.56
C THR A 594 -2.44 -4.72 -13.04
N ALA A 595 -2.71 -4.16 -11.86
CA ALA A 595 -4.01 -4.22 -11.17
C ALA A 595 -5.23 -3.79 -12.01
N TRP A 596 -5.04 -2.92 -13.00
CA TRP A 596 -6.10 -2.43 -13.90
C TRP A 596 -6.18 -3.16 -15.24
N GLY A 597 -5.32 -4.16 -15.47
CA GLY A 597 -5.31 -4.95 -16.70
C GLY A 597 -5.06 -4.10 -17.95
N LEU A 598 -5.98 -4.18 -18.92
CA LEU A 598 -5.96 -3.41 -20.17
C LEU A 598 -7.07 -2.34 -20.21
N ASN A 599 -7.63 -1.99 -19.05
CA ASN A 599 -8.73 -1.04 -18.96
C ASN A 599 -8.18 0.40 -18.88
N GLU A 600 -8.90 1.35 -19.47
CA GLU A 600 -8.53 2.76 -19.35
C GLU A 600 -8.64 3.24 -17.91
N GLU A 601 -7.63 4.01 -17.55
CA GLU A 601 -7.50 4.63 -16.26
C GLU A 601 -8.53 5.75 -16.02
N ALA A 602 -9.28 6.20 -17.04
CA ALA A 602 -10.40 7.14 -16.89
C ALA A 602 -11.59 6.55 -16.09
N ALA A 603 -11.62 5.23 -15.86
CA ALA A 603 -12.42 4.61 -14.80
C ALA A 603 -11.93 4.96 -13.37
N ARG A 604 -10.81 5.68 -13.20
CA ARG A 604 -10.27 6.20 -11.92
C ARG A 604 -11.07 7.38 -11.34
N GLN A 605 -11.97 8.02 -12.08
CA GLN A 605 -12.67 9.25 -11.62
C GLN A 605 -14.20 9.22 -11.70
N SER A 606 -14.81 8.19 -12.26
CA SER A 606 -16.28 8.09 -12.36
C SER A 606 -16.86 7.24 -11.23
N LYS A 607 -16.74 7.75 -10.00
CA LYS A 607 -17.55 7.48 -8.79
C LYS A 607 -16.73 7.87 -7.55
N LEU A 608 -16.47 9.18 -7.43
CA LEU A 608 -16.32 9.83 -6.12
C LEU A 608 -17.63 10.58 -5.85
#